data_AF-A0A545T9K2-F1
#
_entry.id   AF-A0A545T9K2-F1
#
_cell.length_a   1.000
_cell.length_b   1.000
_cell.length_c   1.000
_cell.angle_alpha   90.00
_cell.angle_beta   90.00
_cell.angle_gamma   90.00
#
_symmetry.space_group_name_H-M   'P 1'
#
loop_
_entity.id
_entity.type
_entity.pdbx_description
1 polymer ?
#
loop_
_entity_poly.entity_id
_entity_poly.type
_entity_poly.pdbx_seq_one_letter_code
_entity_poly.pdbx_strand_id
1 'polypeptide(L)'
;MKKVVFILGFVLSGCSFNKYVIQDNANIPPLSTNQGYMGVTVNTIEKVSSIRFVNQQTGENFFIGPIDKGIKQYTMAVEAGDYCITQMQAYQYNFNFKNNGFCVYVEEGELNYIGELFVRWPQSHLQQRFERYTALLKQDLPALCREQIGEGC
;
A
#
# COMPACT_ATOMS: atom_id res chain seq x y z
N MET A 1 23.92 49.71 -18.25
CA MET A 1 22.92 49.23 -17.27
C MET A 1 22.84 47.71 -17.36
N LYS A 2 23.36 46.99 -16.37
CA LYS A 2 23.36 45.52 -16.32
C LYS A 2 21.97 45.04 -15.89
N LYS A 3 21.23 44.35 -16.77
CA LYS A 3 20.02 43.62 -16.39
C LYS A 3 20.44 42.23 -15.93
N VAL A 4 20.53 42.05 -14.62
CA VAL A 4 20.59 40.72 -13.99
C VAL A 4 19.16 40.18 -14.02
N VAL A 5 18.91 39.21 -14.89
CA VAL A 5 17.66 38.43 -14.88
C VAL A 5 17.96 37.16 -14.10
N PHE A 6 17.58 37.15 -12.83
CA PHE A 6 17.73 36.05 -11.90
C PHE A 6 16.36 35.40 -11.69
N ILE A 7 15.91 34.60 -12.66
CA ILE A 7 14.66 33.83 -12.51
C ILE A 7 14.83 32.48 -13.22
N LEU A 8 15.19 31.46 -12.44
CA LEU A 8 14.83 30.05 -12.66
C LEU A 8 15.00 29.40 -11.27
N GLY A 9 13.98 29.34 -10.44
CA GLY A 9 12.71 28.68 -10.71
C GLY A 9 12.72 27.36 -9.96
N PHE A 10 12.75 27.46 -8.62
CA PHE A 10 12.66 26.37 -7.66
C PHE A 10 11.29 25.67 -7.83
N VAL A 11 11.21 24.62 -8.65
CA VAL A 11 10.04 23.72 -8.69
C VAL A 11 10.53 22.28 -8.92
N LEU A 12 11.17 21.70 -7.92
CA LEU A 12 11.52 20.27 -7.87
C LEU A 12 11.19 19.66 -6.50
N SER A 13 10.05 20.04 -5.92
CA SER A 13 9.55 19.47 -4.66
C SER A 13 8.18 18.80 -4.82
N GLY A 14 7.94 18.20 -5.99
CA GLY A 14 6.89 17.18 -6.13
C GLY A 14 7.48 15.81 -5.81
N CYS A 15 7.73 15.51 -4.52
CA CYS A 15 7.83 14.12 -4.11
C CYS A 15 6.47 13.49 -4.43
N SER A 16 6.42 12.70 -5.51
CA SER A 16 5.20 12.02 -5.93
C SER A 16 4.88 10.93 -4.90
N PHE A 17 4.21 11.35 -3.82
CA PHE A 17 3.67 10.44 -2.83
C PHE A 17 2.63 9.57 -3.52
N ASN A 18 2.67 8.27 -3.26
CA ASN A 18 1.64 7.37 -3.76
C ASN A 18 0.28 7.84 -3.21
N LYS A 19 -0.58 8.37 -4.09
CA LYS A 19 -1.89 8.93 -3.75
C LYS A 19 -2.84 7.93 -3.07
N TYR A 20 -2.60 6.63 -3.21
CA TYR A 20 -3.44 5.58 -2.65
C TYR A 20 -3.06 5.28 -1.19
N VAL A 21 -1.79 5.42 -0.79
CA VAL A 21 -1.31 5.03 0.54
C VAL A 21 -1.65 6.10 1.56
N ILE A 22 -2.45 5.72 2.56
CA ILE A 22 -2.77 6.57 3.70
C ILE A 22 -1.52 6.68 4.57
N GLN A 23 -1.10 7.91 4.87
CA GLN A 23 0.08 8.16 5.69
C GLN A 23 -0.23 7.90 7.17
N ASP A 24 0.78 7.45 7.92
CA ASP A 24 0.66 7.21 9.35
C ASP A 24 0.18 8.47 10.08
N ASN A 25 -0.73 8.30 11.04
CA ASN A 25 -1.35 9.39 11.81
C ASN A 25 -2.01 10.50 10.96
N ALA A 26 -2.30 10.24 9.69
CA ALA A 26 -3.00 11.20 8.85
C ALA A 26 -4.46 11.40 9.32
N ASN A 27 -4.98 12.60 9.09
CA ASN A 27 -6.43 12.78 9.02
C ASN A 27 -6.92 12.01 7.80
N ILE A 28 -7.65 10.93 8.05
CA ILE A 28 -8.14 10.04 7.01
C ILE A 28 -9.30 10.73 6.31
N PRO A 29 -9.18 11.08 5.01
CA PRO A 29 -10.29 11.66 4.29
C PRO A 29 -11.43 10.63 4.21
N PRO A 30 -12.69 11.08 4.25
CA PRO A 30 -13.82 10.19 4.05
C PRO A 30 -13.70 9.51 2.69
N LEU A 31 -14.05 8.22 2.64
CA LEU A 31 -14.14 7.47 1.39
C LEU A 31 -15.16 8.14 0.47
N SER A 32 -14.82 8.21 -0.83
CA SER A 32 -15.81 8.55 -1.86
C SER A 32 -16.77 7.38 -2.08
N THR A 33 -17.89 7.63 -2.74
CA THR A 33 -18.77 6.56 -3.23
C THR A 33 -17.96 5.57 -4.09
N ASN A 34 -18.21 4.28 -3.93
CA ASN A 34 -17.49 3.17 -4.57
C ASN A 34 -16.00 3.05 -4.17
N GLN A 35 -15.61 3.52 -2.98
CA GLN A 35 -14.27 3.27 -2.44
C GLN A 35 -14.31 2.41 -1.19
N GLY A 36 -13.24 1.65 -0.98
CA GLY A 36 -12.97 0.89 0.25
C GLY A 36 -11.50 1.03 0.64
N TYR A 37 -11.15 0.41 1.76
CA TYR A 37 -9.78 0.33 2.21
C TYR A 37 -9.18 -1.05 1.92
N MET A 38 -7.98 -1.07 1.35
CA MET A 38 -7.18 -2.28 1.20
C MET A 38 -6.02 -2.24 2.18
N GLY A 39 -5.95 -3.22 3.08
CA GLY A 39 -4.86 -3.43 4.02
C GLY A 39 -3.91 -4.52 3.54
N VAL A 40 -2.61 -4.31 3.70
CA VAL A 40 -1.56 -5.33 3.48
C VAL A 40 -0.47 -5.19 4.52
N THR A 41 0.04 -6.31 5.02
CA THR A 41 1.28 -6.31 5.81
C THR A 41 2.41 -6.82 4.93
N VAL A 42 3.54 -6.12 4.90
CA VAL A 42 4.73 -6.57 4.21
C VAL A 42 5.78 -6.91 5.25
N ASN A 43 6.20 -8.18 5.27
CA ASN A 43 7.26 -8.67 6.12
C ASN A 43 8.45 -9.05 5.25
N THR A 44 9.49 -8.25 5.27
CA THR A 44 10.65 -8.43 4.39
C THR A 44 11.97 -8.45 5.18
N ILE A 45 12.87 -9.37 4.80
CA ILE A 45 14.25 -9.40 5.34
C ILE A 45 15.23 -8.57 4.50
N GLU A 46 14.79 -8.14 3.33
CA GLU A 46 15.54 -7.38 2.33
C GLU A 46 14.77 -6.12 1.96
N LYS A 47 15.42 -5.17 1.30
CA LYS A 47 14.72 -4.01 0.76
C LYS A 47 13.85 -4.42 -0.44
N VAL A 48 12.58 -4.03 -0.41
CA VAL A 48 11.66 -4.16 -1.54
C VAL A 48 11.57 -2.80 -2.22
N SER A 49 11.90 -2.76 -3.51
CA SER A 49 11.82 -1.54 -4.30
C SER A 49 10.37 -1.17 -4.57
N SER A 50 9.55 -2.15 -4.96
CA SER A 50 8.13 -1.93 -5.22
C SER A 50 7.32 -3.23 -5.19
N ILE A 51 6.02 -3.11 -4.90
CA ILE A 51 5.00 -4.16 -5.10
C ILE A 51 3.89 -3.53 -5.93
N ARG A 52 3.53 -4.17 -7.04
CA ARG A 52 2.47 -3.72 -7.97
C ARG A 52 1.15 -4.39 -7.64
N PHE A 53 0.13 -3.57 -7.46
CA PHE A 53 -1.27 -3.96 -7.32
C PHE A 53 -2.02 -3.62 -8.61
N VAL A 54 -2.92 -4.50 -9.03
CA VAL A 54 -3.74 -4.32 -10.25
C VAL A 54 -5.19 -4.64 -9.94
N ASN A 55 -6.08 -3.68 -10.19
CA ASN A 55 -7.52 -3.90 -10.23
C ASN A 55 -7.85 -4.75 -11.47
N GLN A 56 -8.43 -5.93 -11.26
CA GLN A 56 -8.71 -6.89 -12.34
C GLN A 56 -9.89 -6.48 -13.22
N GLN A 57 -10.82 -5.66 -12.71
CA GLN A 57 -11.95 -5.17 -13.50
C GLN A 57 -11.56 -3.99 -14.40
N THR A 58 -10.80 -3.02 -13.88
CA THR A 58 -10.50 -1.77 -14.60
C THR A 58 -9.12 -1.76 -15.27
N GLY A 59 -8.20 -2.64 -14.85
CA GLY A 59 -6.80 -2.62 -15.26
C GLY A 59 -5.97 -1.50 -14.62
N GLU A 60 -6.58 -0.69 -13.75
CA GLU A 60 -5.88 0.32 -12.96
C GLU A 60 -4.81 -0.37 -12.11
N ASN A 61 -3.66 0.28 -11.96
CA ASN A 61 -2.57 -0.27 -11.17
C ASN A 61 -1.78 0.81 -10.45
N PHE A 62 -1.17 0.41 -9.34
CA PHE A 62 -0.33 1.28 -8.52
C PHE A 62 0.76 0.46 -7.82
N PHE A 63 1.69 1.16 -7.17
CA PHE A 63 2.87 0.55 -6.55
C PHE A 63 3.07 1.04 -5.12
N ILE A 64 3.22 0.14 -4.15
CA ILE A 64 3.76 0.51 -2.84
C ILE A 64 5.28 0.31 -2.83
N GLY A 65 6.02 1.18 -2.15
CA GLY A 65 7.47 1.13 -2.01
C GLY A 65 8.15 2.50 -2.15
N PRO A 66 9.44 2.61 -1.80
CA PRO A 66 10.31 1.54 -1.30
C PRO A 66 9.95 1.09 0.14
N ILE A 67 10.24 -0.17 0.45
CA ILE A 67 9.99 -0.79 1.76
C ILE A 67 11.31 -1.31 2.31
N ASP A 68 11.74 -0.76 3.45
CA ASP A 68 12.92 -1.24 4.16
C ASP A 68 12.67 -2.59 4.84
N LYS A 69 13.75 -3.25 5.25
CA LYS A 69 13.71 -4.47 6.06
C LYS A 69 12.82 -4.27 7.30
N GLY A 70 11.99 -5.26 7.59
CA GLY A 70 11.12 -5.29 8.75
C GLY A 70 9.69 -5.70 8.39
N ILE A 71 8.78 -5.42 9.32
CA ILE A 71 7.34 -5.61 9.14
C ILE A 71 6.70 -4.22 9.10
N LYS A 72 5.96 -3.94 8.02
CA LYS A 72 5.22 -2.68 7.85
C LYS A 72 3.79 -2.99 7.42
N GLN A 73 2.81 -2.26 7.94
CA GLN A 73 1.45 -2.29 7.40
C GLN A 73 1.26 -1.13 6.41
N TYR A 74 0.48 -1.37 5.37
CA TYR A 74 0.03 -0.34 4.45
C TYR A 74 -1.48 -0.44 4.34
N THR A 75 -2.13 0.71 4.46
CA THR A 75 -3.55 0.83 4.17
C THR A 75 -3.73 1.81 3.01
N MET A 76 -4.52 1.41 2.03
CA MET A 76 -4.75 2.16 0.80
C MET A 76 -6.23 2.43 0.61
N ALA A 77 -6.59 3.66 0.22
CA ALA A 77 -7.94 3.97 -0.24
C ALA A 77 -8.01 3.75 -1.75
N VAL A 78 -8.85 2.81 -2.18
CA VAL A 78 -8.97 2.37 -3.58
C VAL A 78 -10.44 2.26 -3.97
N GLU A 79 -10.74 2.24 -5.27
CA GLU A 79 -12.09 1.89 -5.74
C GLU A 79 -12.44 0.45 -5.34
N ALA A 80 -13.71 0.15 -5.14
CA ALA A 80 -14.16 -1.22 -4.88
C ALA A 80 -13.85 -2.11 -6.10
N GLY A 81 -13.40 -3.35 -5.84
CA GLY A 81 -12.96 -4.26 -6.91
C GLY A 81 -11.98 -5.34 -6.46
N ASP A 82 -11.57 -6.17 -7.41
CA ASP A 82 -10.63 -7.27 -7.23
C ASP A 82 -9.20 -6.76 -7.45
N TYR A 83 -8.42 -6.66 -6.37
CA TYR A 83 -7.03 -6.23 -6.44
C TYR A 83 -6.08 -7.39 -6.27
N CYS A 84 -5.08 -7.47 -7.14
CA CYS A 84 -4.10 -8.54 -7.15
C CYS A 84 -2.67 -8.03 -7.12
N ILE A 85 -1.80 -8.69 -6.35
CA ILE A 85 -0.35 -8.50 -6.38
C ILE A 85 0.21 -9.24 -7.60
N THR A 86 0.60 -8.51 -8.63
CA THR A 86 1.05 -9.10 -9.91
C THR A 86 2.57 -9.08 -10.09
N GLN A 87 3.25 -8.13 -9.45
CA GLN A 87 4.68 -7.95 -9.59
C GLN A 87 5.31 -7.44 -8.29
N MET A 88 6.53 -7.89 -8.00
CA MET A 88 7.34 -7.37 -6.90
C MET A 88 8.80 -7.26 -7.31
N GLN A 89 9.45 -6.16 -6.92
CA GLN A 89 10.88 -5.95 -7.13
C GLN A 89 11.61 -5.98 -5.78
N ALA A 90 12.42 -7.01 -5.55
CA ALA A 90 13.16 -7.20 -4.31
C ALA A 90 14.56 -7.76 -4.61
N TYR A 91 15.58 -7.29 -3.88
CA TYR A 91 16.97 -7.77 -4.02
C TYR A 91 17.48 -7.81 -5.48
N GLN A 92 17.13 -6.80 -6.29
CA GLN A 92 17.44 -6.70 -7.74
C GLN A 92 16.72 -7.69 -8.66
N TYR A 93 15.83 -8.54 -8.13
CA TYR A 93 15.00 -9.43 -8.92
C TYR A 93 13.61 -8.83 -9.14
N ASN A 94 13.05 -9.17 -10.30
CA ASN A 94 11.67 -8.87 -10.64
C ASN A 94 10.83 -10.15 -10.62
N PHE A 95 9.99 -10.29 -9.60
CA PHE A 95 9.07 -11.41 -9.44
C PHE A 95 7.75 -11.06 -10.12
N ASN A 96 7.41 -11.76 -11.20
CA ASN A 96 6.10 -11.67 -11.83
C ASN A 96 5.28 -12.88 -11.42
N PHE A 97 4.17 -12.66 -10.71
CA PHE A 97 3.30 -13.75 -10.27
C PHE A 97 2.39 -14.20 -11.42
N LYS A 98 2.34 -15.50 -11.68
CA LYS A 98 1.41 -16.09 -12.67
C LYS A 98 0.01 -16.23 -12.05
N ASN A 99 -1.03 -16.27 -12.89
CA ASN A 99 -2.43 -16.48 -12.47
C ASN A 99 -2.92 -15.48 -11.40
N ASN A 100 -2.65 -14.20 -11.62
CA ASN A 100 -3.08 -13.08 -10.76
C ASN A 100 -2.47 -13.06 -9.34
N GLY A 101 -1.48 -13.92 -9.02
CA GLY A 101 -0.74 -13.82 -7.76
C GLY A 101 -1.61 -13.93 -6.52
N PHE A 102 -1.61 -12.89 -5.68
CA PHE A 102 -2.42 -12.83 -4.44
C PHE A 102 -3.49 -11.77 -4.58
N CYS A 103 -4.76 -12.12 -4.40
CA CYS A 103 -5.87 -11.22 -4.62
C CYS A 103 -6.75 -11.03 -3.38
N VAL A 104 -7.41 -9.87 -3.32
CA VAL A 104 -8.46 -9.54 -2.35
C VAL A 104 -9.54 -8.74 -3.06
N TYR A 105 -10.80 -8.99 -2.71
CA TYR A 105 -11.91 -8.13 -3.13
C TYR A 105 -12.06 -7.00 -2.12
N VAL A 106 -12.10 -5.76 -2.60
CA VAL A 106 -12.33 -4.57 -1.78
C VAL A 106 -13.79 -4.18 -1.91
N GLU A 107 -14.51 -4.28 -0.81
CA GLU A 107 -15.90 -3.84 -0.68
C GLU A 107 -15.98 -2.34 -0.42
N GLU A 108 -17.04 -1.71 -0.93
CA GLU A 108 -17.30 -0.28 -0.70
C GLU A 108 -17.54 -0.02 0.79
N GLY A 109 -16.84 0.97 1.34
CA GLY A 109 -16.98 1.39 2.75
C GLY A 109 -16.25 0.50 3.76
N GLU A 110 -15.65 -0.61 3.33
CA GLU A 110 -15.06 -1.61 4.22
C GLU A 110 -13.53 -1.66 4.17
N LEU A 111 -12.94 -2.14 5.27
CA LEU A 111 -11.53 -2.49 5.35
C LEU A 111 -11.29 -3.97 5.01
N ASN A 112 -10.63 -4.19 3.87
CA ASN A 112 -10.34 -5.51 3.34
C ASN A 112 -8.83 -5.82 3.45
N TYR A 113 -8.48 -6.86 4.21
CA TYR A 113 -7.10 -7.24 4.46
C TYR A 113 -6.66 -8.38 3.53
N ILE A 114 -5.66 -8.13 2.68
CA ILE A 114 -5.12 -9.18 1.80
C ILE A 114 -4.38 -10.27 2.58
N GLY A 115 -3.61 -9.89 3.60
CA GLY A 115 -2.71 -10.78 4.32
C GLY A 115 -1.33 -10.17 4.56
N GLU A 116 -0.47 -10.96 5.20
CA GLU A 116 0.95 -10.66 5.37
C GLU A 116 1.74 -11.29 4.22
N LEU A 117 2.29 -10.44 3.35
CA LEU A 117 3.21 -10.83 2.31
C LEU A 117 4.61 -11.00 2.91
N PHE A 118 5.03 -12.26 3.02
CA PHE A 118 6.39 -12.62 3.37
C PHE A 118 7.27 -12.54 2.13
N VAL A 119 8.21 -11.60 2.14
CA VAL A 119 9.17 -11.42 1.05
C VAL A 119 10.51 -12.01 1.49
N ARG A 120 10.86 -13.17 0.92
CA ARG A 120 12.13 -13.87 1.14
C ARG A 120 12.68 -14.30 -0.22
N TRP A 121 14.00 -14.28 -0.38
CA TRP A 121 14.62 -14.99 -1.49
C TRP A 121 14.82 -16.47 -1.11
N PRO A 122 14.44 -17.45 -1.96
CA PRO A 122 13.85 -17.31 -3.29
C PRO A 122 12.30 -17.38 -3.32
N GLN A 123 11.63 -17.46 -2.17
CA GLN A 123 10.19 -17.71 -2.10
C GLN A 123 9.44 -16.61 -1.34
N SER A 124 8.38 -16.10 -1.95
CA SER A 124 7.44 -15.19 -1.29
C SER A 124 6.06 -15.82 -1.22
N HIS A 125 5.39 -15.64 -0.09
CA HIS A 125 4.07 -16.22 0.17
C HIS A 125 3.21 -15.27 0.99
N LEU A 126 1.90 -15.46 0.91
CA LEU A 126 0.92 -14.73 1.69
C LEU A 126 0.45 -15.60 2.85
N GLN A 127 0.36 -15.04 4.05
CA GLN A 127 -0.23 -15.70 5.21
C GLN A 127 -1.23 -14.78 5.88
N GLN A 128 -2.36 -15.32 6.30
CA GLN A 128 -3.32 -14.57 7.11
C GLN A 128 -2.76 -14.37 8.52
N ARG A 129 -2.47 -13.10 8.87
CA ARG A 129 -1.97 -12.69 10.19
C ARG A 129 -2.72 -11.46 10.71
N PHE A 130 -4.04 -11.60 10.78
CA PHE A 130 -4.95 -10.51 11.12
C PHE A 130 -4.60 -9.84 12.47
N GLU A 131 -4.31 -10.61 13.53
CA GLU A 131 -3.93 -10.03 14.83
C GLU A 131 -2.73 -9.06 14.75
N ARG A 132 -1.71 -9.42 13.96
CA ARG A 132 -0.54 -8.56 13.77
C ARG A 132 -0.91 -7.33 12.95
N TYR A 133 -1.73 -7.52 11.92
CA TYR A 133 -2.23 -6.41 11.12
C TYR A 133 -3.01 -5.42 11.99
N THR A 134 -3.96 -5.89 12.81
CA THR A 134 -4.73 -5.06 13.74
C THR A 134 -3.82 -4.33 14.73
N ALA A 135 -2.80 -5.01 15.29
CA ALA A 135 -1.86 -4.36 16.21
C ALA A 135 -1.07 -3.22 15.53
N LEU A 136 -0.61 -3.42 14.30
CA LEU A 136 0.09 -2.39 13.53
C LEU A 136 -0.87 -1.27 13.09
N LEU A 137 -2.08 -1.61 12.66
CA LEU A 137 -3.11 -0.65 12.28
C LEU A 137 -3.51 0.24 13.46
N LYS A 138 -3.64 -0.34 14.66
CA LYS A 138 -3.91 0.39 15.90
C LYS A 138 -2.79 1.40 16.21
N GLN A 139 -1.55 1.03 15.92
CA GLN A 139 -0.40 1.91 16.13
C GLN A 139 -0.34 3.02 15.08
N ASP A 140 -0.50 2.69 13.80
CA ASP A 140 -0.20 3.59 12.69
C ASP A 140 -1.41 4.43 12.26
N LEU A 141 -2.63 3.87 12.38
CA LEU A 141 -3.92 4.48 12.00
C LEU A 141 -5.00 4.19 13.06
N PRO A 142 -4.83 4.67 14.32
CA PRO A 142 -5.71 4.32 15.44
C PRO A 142 -7.18 4.70 15.23
N ALA A 143 -7.46 5.78 14.51
CA ALA A 143 -8.83 6.19 14.18
C ALA A 143 -9.51 5.17 13.25
N LEU A 144 -8.82 4.78 12.17
CA LEU A 144 -9.33 3.79 11.23
C LEU A 144 -9.57 2.44 11.88
N CYS A 145 -8.63 2.03 12.73
CA CYS A 145 -8.74 0.77 13.48
C CYS A 145 -10.05 0.75 14.28
N ARG A 146 -10.31 1.79 15.08
CA ARG A 146 -11.54 1.87 15.88
C ARG A 146 -12.81 1.90 15.03
N GLU A 147 -12.76 2.57 13.89
CA GLU A 147 -13.91 2.72 12.99
C GLU A 147 -14.24 1.41 12.25
N GLN A 148 -13.23 0.73 11.71
CA GLN A 148 -13.41 -0.37 10.77
C GLN A 148 -13.32 -1.77 11.41
N ILE A 149 -12.61 -1.89 12.54
CA ILE A 149 -12.46 -3.18 13.26
C ILE A 149 -13.25 -3.15 14.57
N GLY A 150 -13.30 -2.02 15.28
CA GLY A 150 -14.03 -1.89 16.54
C GLY A 150 -13.29 -2.57 17.70
N GLU A 151 -13.88 -3.61 18.28
CA GLU A 151 -13.31 -4.35 19.41
C GLU A 151 -12.02 -5.08 18.99
N GLY A 152 -10.91 -4.83 19.68
CA GLY A 152 -9.58 -5.29 19.28
C GLY A 152 -8.68 -4.15 18.76
N CYS A 153 -9.28 -2.99 18.52
CA CYS A 153 -8.61 -1.69 18.54
C CYS A 153 -8.81 -1.02 19.92
#